data_AF-A0A962MMF4-F1
#
_entry.id   AF-A0A962MMF4-F1
#
_cell.length_a   1.000
_cell.length_b   1.000
_cell.length_c   1.000
_cell.angle_alpha   90.00
_cell.angle_beta   90.00
_cell.angle_gamma   90.00
#
_symmetry.space_group_name_H-M   'P 1'
#
loop_
_entity.id
_entity.type
_entity.pdbx_description
1 polymer ?
#
loop_
_entity_poly.entity_id
_entity_poly.type
_entity_poly.pdbx_seq_one_letter_code
_entity_poly.pdbx_strand_id
1 'polypeptide(L)'
;GEPVWIEVAEPFSIGKYEVTFEEYDTFAVATGRRLPNDAGWGRGRQPVININWNEAVAYTTWLSVKKGKICRLPTEDEWEYAVLASSEKDYGKNEDDEEITQENLGEYAWYGNNSGDQAHKVGTRLPNAWGLYDMLGNVWEWTSSFYDADKDAYVLRGGAWFNDPDILRASLRYGYFPVYRYFNVGFRVVCVPHRAGLPMADLLRRLRFARCGGGQLRWR
;
A
#
# COMPACT_ATOMS: atom_id res chain seq x y z
N GLY A 1 24.40 -10.22 14.97
CA GLY A 1 23.27 -9.67 15.74
C GLY A 1 22.35 -10.81 16.07
N GLU A 2 21.64 -10.74 17.19
CA GLU A 2 20.55 -11.68 17.47
C GLU A 2 19.40 -11.46 16.46
N PRO A 3 18.68 -12.51 16.05
CA PRO A 3 17.54 -12.37 15.15
C PRO A 3 16.43 -11.54 15.82
N VAL A 4 15.87 -10.60 15.06
CA VAL A 4 14.68 -9.85 15.45
C VAL A 4 13.47 -10.68 15.06
N TRP A 5 12.65 -11.05 16.05
CA TRP A 5 11.39 -11.75 15.81
C TRP A 5 10.26 -10.73 15.69
N ILE A 6 9.44 -10.88 14.64
CA ILE A 6 8.20 -10.13 14.48
C ILE A 6 7.05 -11.11 14.72
N GLU A 7 6.29 -10.88 15.78
CA GLU A 7 5.05 -11.62 16.02
C GLU A 7 3.89 -10.95 15.28
N VAL A 8 3.36 -11.62 14.27
CA VAL A 8 2.09 -11.23 13.64
C VAL A 8 0.97 -11.63 14.60
N ALA A 9 0.60 -10.70 15.48
CA ALA A 9 -0.30 -10.97 16.62
C ALA A 9 -1.73 -11.41 16.22
N GLU A 10 -2.20 -11.07 15.01
CA GLU A 10 -3.50 -11.51 14.48
C GLU A 10 -3.45 -11.75 12.97
N PRO A 11 -4.21 -12.74 12.44
CA PRO A 11 -4.31 -12.94 11.01
C PRO A 11 -4.93 -11.70 10.34
N PHE A 12 -4.30 -11.24 9.26
CA PHE A 12 -4.74 -10.11 8.47
C PHE A 12 -4.99 -10.50 7.02
N SER A 13 -5.81 -9.73 6.32
CA SER A 13 -5.94 -9.82 4.86
C SER A 13 -5.24 -8.62 4.24
N ILE A 14 -4.39 -8.85 3.25
CA ILE A 14 -3.77 -7.78 2.45
C ILE A 14 -4.39 -7.73 1.05
N GLY A 15 -4.42 -6.54 0.47
CA GLY A 15 -4.89 -6.32 -0.90
C GLY A 15 -4.10 -7.17 -1.89
N LYS A 16 -4.82 -7.93 -2.71
CA LYS A 16 -4.26 -8.73 -3.81
C LYS A 16 -3.48 -7.87 -4.83
N TYR A 17 -3.94 -6.64 -4.98
CA TYR A 17 -3.41 -5.62 -5.89
C TYR A 17 -3.17 -4.33 -5.09
N GLU A 18 -2.39 -3.42 -5.68
CA GLU A 18 -2.43 -2.00 -5.34
C GLU A 18 -3.87 -1.45 -5.52
N VAL A 19 -4.25 -0.44 -4.75
CA VAL A 19 -5.54 0.24 -4.93
C VAL A 19 -5.55 0.93 -6.28
N THR A 20 -6.60 0.67 -7.05
CA THR A 20 -6.74 1.18 -8.41
C THR A 20 -7.39 2.56 -8.46
N PHE A 21 -7.27 3.26 -9.58
CA PHE A 21 -8.02 4.49 -9.84
C PHE A 21 -9.53 4.28 -9.75
N GLU A 22 -10.10 3.20 -10.29
CA GLU A 22 -11.55 2.95 -10.21
C GLU A 22 -12.06 2.79 -8.77
N GLU A 23 -11.28 2.13 -7.92
CA GLU A 23 -11.59 1.99 -6.49
C GLU A 23 -11.44 3.32 -5.76
N TYR A 24 -10.36 4.05 -6.02
CA TYR A 24 -10.12 5.35 -5.40
C TYR A 24 -11.13 6.40 -5.85
N ASP A 25 -11.55 6.38 -7.12
CA ASP A 25 -12.56 7.30 -7.67
C ASP A 25 -13.90 7.10 -6.98
N THR A 26 -14.26 5.84 -6.68
CA THR A 26 -15.45 5.52 -5.88
C THR A 26 -15.38 6.19 -4.50
N PHE A 27 -14.23 6.13 -3.83
CA PHE A 27 -14.00 6.82 -2.56
C PHE A 27 -14.08 8.35 -2.70
N ALA A 28 -13.40 8.91 -3.71
CA ALA A 28 -13.32 10.34 -3.91
C ALA A 28 -14.69 10.95 -4.20
N VAL A 29 -15.47 10.33 -5.09
CA VAL A 29 -16.86 10.72 -5.38
C VAL A 29 -17.74 10.60 -4.14
N ALA A 30 -17.68 9.48 -3.42
CA ALA A 30 -18.50 9.27 -2.22
C ALA A 30 -18.20 10.25 -1.07
N THR A 31 -17.02 10.88 -1.08
CA THR A 31 -16.57 11.80 -0.02
C THR A 31 -16.43 13.25 -0.48
N GLY A 32 -16.79 13.56 -1.73
CA GLY A 32 -16.67 14.90 -2.30
C GLY A 32 -15.22 15.38 -2.45
N ARG A 33 -14.25 14.47 -2.56
CA ARG A 33 -12.83 14.78 -2.78
C ARG A 33 -12.54 14.91 -4.27
N ARG A 34 -11.49 15.69 -4.58
CA ARG A 34 -10.98 15.81 -5.94
C ARG A 34 -10.36 14.48 -6.39
N LEU A 35 -10.60 14.12 -7.65
CA LEU A 35 -9.92 12.98 -8.28
C LEU A 35 -8.42 13.27 -8.42
N PRO A 36 -7.53 12.32 -8.08
CA PRO A 36 -6.10 12.47 -8.31
C PRO A 36 -5.78 12.45 -9.81
N ASN A 37 -4.70 13.15 -10.18
CA ASN A 37 -4.18 13.19 -11.54
C ASN A 37 -3.60 11.82 -11.92
N ASP A 38 -3.92 11.33 -13.12
CA ASP A 38 -3.52 10.01 -13.63
C ASP A 38 -2.26 10.05 -14.51
N ALA A 39 -1.50 11.14 -14.45
CA ALA A 39 -0.32 11.41 -15.26
C ALA A 39 -0.54 11.34 -16.78
N GLY A 40 -1.79 11.25 -17.25
CA GLY A 40 -2.12 10.99 -18.65
C GLY A 40 -1.94 9.53 -19.09
N TRP A 41 -1.62 8.60 -18.18
CA TRP A 41 -1.44 7.17 -18.49
C TRP A 41 -2.75 6.38 -18.51
N GLY A 42 -3.82 6.98 -17.98
CA GLY A 42 -5.16 6.41 -17.92
C GLY A 42 -5.59 6.05 -16.51
N ARG A 43 -6.89 5.81 -16.35
CA ARG A 43 -7.54 5.46 -15.08
C ARG A 43 -7.95 3.98 -15.05
N GLY A 44 -9.03 3.65 -14.34
CA GLY A 44 -9.56 2.30 -14.26
C GLY A 44 -8.67 1.43 -13.37
N ARG A 45 -8.20 0.30 -13.91
CA ARG A 45 -7.38 -0.68 -13.20
C ARG A 45 -5.89 -0.34 -13.07
N GLN A 46 -5.45 0.85 -13.46
CA GLN A 46 -4.11 1.31 -13.07
C GLN A 46 -4.07 1.65 -11.57
N PRO A 47 -2.93 1.48 -10.89
CA PRO A 47 -2.80 1.87 -9.50
C PRO A 47 -3.03 3.38 -9.36
N VAL A 48 -3.72 3.78 -8.29
CA VAL A 48 -3.88 5.19 -7.98
C VAL A 48 -2.52 5.78 -7.58
N ILE A 49 -2.17 6.89 -8.21
CA ILE A 49 -0.94 7.65 -7.99
C ILE A 49 -1.25 9.12 -7.75
N ASN A 50 -0.24 9.94 -7.48
CA ASN A 50 -0.42 11.37 -7.17
C ASN A 50 -1.35 11.60 -5.97
N ILE A 51 -1.26 10.71 -4.98
CA ILE A 51 -1.89 10.81 -3.67
C ILE A 51 -0.81 10.84 -2.60
N ASN A 52 -1.09 11.52 -1.49
CA ASN A 52 -0.18 11.53 -0.35
C ASN A 52 -0.62 10.51 0.71
N TRP A 53 0.24 10.28 1.70
CA TRP A 53 -0.02 9.30 2.76
C TRP A 53 -1.35 9.55 3.50
N ASN A 54 -1.65 10.81 3.80
CA ASN A 54 -2.90 11.19 4.48
C ASN A 54 -4.15 10.85 3.66
N GLU A 55 -4.07 10.98 2.34
CA GLU A 55 -5.12 10.60 1.40
C GLU A 55 -5.30 9.09 1.33
N ALA A 56 -4.22 8.32 1.37
CA ALA A 56 -4.27 6.85 1.46
C ALA A 56 -4.94 6.39 2.77
N VAL A 57 -4.59 7.01 3.90
CA VAL A 57 -5.24 6.74 5.21
C VAL A 57 -6.72 7.13 5.22
N ALA A 58 -7.09 8.22 4.56
CA ALA A 58 -8.49 8.60 4.42
C ALA A 58 -9.29 7.56 3.62
N TYR A 59 -8.68 6.98 2.58
CA TYR A 59 -9.28 5.87 1.83
C TYR A 59 -9.48 4.64 2.72
N THR A 60 -8.47 4.21 3.48
CA THR A 60 -8.57 3.01 4.34
C THR A 60 -9.60 3.22 5.46
N THR A 61 -9.69 4.43 5.98
CA THR A 61 -10.72 4.88 6.93
C THR A 61 -12.13 4.72 6.37
N TRP A 62 -12.36 5.23 5.16
CA TRP A 62 -13.65 5.08 4.48
C TRP A 62 -13.97 3.61 4.19
N LEU A 63 -12.96 2.84 3.73
CA LEU A 63 -13.12 1.43 3.44
C LEU A 63 -13.47 0.61 4.68
N SER A 64 -12.92 0.98 5.84
CA SER A 64 -13.25 0.36 7.13
C SER A 64 -14.74 0.40 7.41
N VAL A 65 -15.36 1.58 7.26
CA VAL A 65 -16.80 1.78 7.43
C VAL A 65 -17.59 0.97 6.40
N LYS A 66 -17.17 1.00 5.12
CA LYS A 66 -17.85 0.28 4.03
C LYS A 66 -17.82 -1.25 4.21
N LYS A 67 -16.73 -1.79 4.76
CA LYS A 67 -16.54 -3.23 4.93
C LYS A 67 -16.95 -3.76 6.31
N GLY A 68 -17.21 -2.89 7.29
CA GLY A 68 -17.39 -3.30 8.68
C GLY A 68 -16.16 -4.01 9.27
N LYS A 69 -14.97 -3.62 8.80
CA LYS A 69 -13.66 -4.16 9.20
C LYS A 69 -12.75 -3.01 9.59
N ILE A 70 -11.65 -3.29 10.29
CA ILE A 70 -10.59 -2.30 10.47
C ILE A 70 -9.65 -2.43 9.27
N CYS A 71 -9.64 -1.43 8.39
CA CYS A 71 -8.76 -1.35 7.24
C CYS A 71 -7.77 -0.19 7.39
N ARG A 72 -6.51 -0.44 7.06
CA ARG A 72 -5.38 0.49 7.20
C ARG A 72 -4.32 0.23 6.12
N LEU A 73 -3.31 1.08 6.06
CA LEU A 73 -2.08 0.75 5.35
C LEU A 73 -1.39 -0.43 6.05
N PRO A 74 -0.65 -1.29 5.30
CA PRO A 74 0.20 -2.31 5.91
C PRO A 74 1.26 -1.65 6.77
N THR A 75 1.72 -2.33 7.82
CA THR A 75 3.03 -1.99 8.40
C THR A 75 4.13 -2.39 7.40
N GLU A 76 5.33 -1.82 7.56
CA GLU A 76 6.49 -2.25 6.78
C GLU A 76 6.73 -3.76 6.88
N ASP A 77 6.62 -4.31 8.09
CA ASP A 77 6.82 -5.73 8.36
C ASP A 77 5.75 -6.62 7.72
N GLU A 78 4.48 -6.21 7.77
CA GLU A 78 3.39 -6.95 7.10
C GLU A 78 3.55 -6.93 5.59
N TRP A 79 4.05 -5.82 5.04
CA TRP A 79 4.35 -5.70 3.63
C TRP A 79 5.51 -6.61 3.24
N GLU A 80 6.60 -6.61 4.02
CA GLU A 80 7.77 -7.47 3.78
C GLU A 80 7.39 -8.96 3.85
N TYR A 81 6.65 -9.34 4.88
CA TYR A 81 6.12 -10.70 5.04
C TYR A 81 5.28 -11.12 3.81
N ALA A 82 4.43 -10.21 3.33
CA ALA A 82 3.57 -10.45 2.17
C ALA A 82 4.34 -10.61 0.86
N VAL A 83 5.38 -9.82 0.60
CA VAL A 83 6.17 -9.94 -0.65
C VAL A 83 7.01 -11.21 -0.64
N LEU A 84 7.63 -11.54 0.51
CA LEU A 84 8.52 -12.69 0.63
C LEU A 84 7.76 -14.00 0.42
N ALA A 85 6.52 -14.11 0.89
CA ALA A 85 5.70 -15.30 0.73
C ALA A 85 6.45 -16.60 1.14
N SER A 86 7.05 -16.58 2.33
CA SER A 86 7.92 -17.63 2.89
C SER A 86 9.31 -17.77 2.26
N SER A 87 9.72 -16.85 1.40
CA SER A 87 11.10 -16.74 0.90
C SER A 87 12.08 -16.23 1.98
N GLU A 88 13.34 -16.65 1.85
CA GLU A 88 14.48 -16.07 2.56
C GLU A 88 15.37 -15.21 1.64
N LYS A 89 14.89 -14.92 0.41
CA LYS A 89 15.59 -14.17 -0.64
C LYS A 89 14.92 -12.84 -0.94
N ASP A 90 15.62 -12.02 -1.70
CA ASP A 90 15.27 -10.62 -1.90
C ASP A 90 13.97 -10.36 -2.66
N TYR A 91 13.44 -11.32 -3.45
CA TYR A 91 12.31 -11.05 -4.35
C TYR A 91 11.05 -11.89 -4.06
N GLY A 92 11.08 -12.74 -3.04
CA GLY A 92 9.96 -13.64 -2.72
C GLY A 92 9.93 -14.91 -3.56
N LYS A 93 8.90 -15.73 -3.33
CA LYS A 93 8.67 -16.98 -4.07
C LYS A 93 7.52 -16.86 -5.08
N ASN A 94 7.56 -17.65 -6.14
CA ASN A 94 6.46 -17.81 -7.10
C ASN A 94 5.46 -18.89 -6.66
N GLU A 95 4.42 -19.12 -7.47
CA GLU A 95 3.35 -20.10 -7.16
C GLU A 95 3.82 -21.57 -7.08
N ASP A 96 4.99 -21.87 -7.64
CA ASP A 96 5.62 -23.19 -7.61
C ASP A 96 6.61 -23.35 -6.41
N ASP A 97 6.59 -22.40 -5.45
CA ASP A 97 7.48 -22.32 -4.28
C ASP A 97 8.98 -22.12 -4.64
N GLU A 98 9.26 -21.65 -5.87
CA GLU A 98 10.60 -21.31 -6.34
C GLU A 98 10.94 -19.84 -6.09
N GLU A 99 12.22 -19.54 -5.86
CA GLU A 99 12.67 -18.16 -5.63
C GLU A 99 12.56 -17.33 -6.91
N ILE A 100 11.93 -16.15 -6.79
CA ILE A 100 12.02 -15.11 -7.81
C ILE A 100 13.44 -14.57 -7.77
N THR A 101 14.03 -14.40 -8.94
CA THR A 101 15.38 -13.89 -9.11
C THR A 101 15.36 -12.67 -10.02
N GLN A 102 16.48 -11.95 -10.05
CA GLN A 102 16.62 -10.83 -10.97
C GLN A 102 16.55 -11.25 -12.44
N GLU A 103 16.87 -12.51 -12.76
CA GLU A 103 16.83 -13.06 -14.12
C GLU A 103 15.39 -13.23 -14.62
N ASN A 104 14.47 -13.65 -13.76
CA ASN A 104 13.05 -13.85 -14.10
C ASN A 104 12.12 -12.72 -13.60
N LEU A 105 12.65 -11.70 -12.93
CA LEU A 105 11.88 -10.59 -12.34
C LEU A 105 10.92 -9.90 -13.34
N GLY A 106 11.27 -9.89 -14.63
CA GLY A 106 10.43 -9.37 -15.71
C GLY A 106 9.07 -10.06 -15.87
N GLU A 107 8.90 -11.27 -15.33
CA GLU A 107 7.63 -11.98 -15.34
C GLU A 107 6.71 -11.53 -14.21
N TYR A 108 7.26 -11.00 -13.12
CA TYR A 108 6.58 -10.67 -11.87
C TYR A 108 6.42 -9.16 -11.61
N ALA A 109 7.21 -8.32 -12.28
CA ALA A 109 7.26 -6.89 -12.00
C ALA A 109 7.25 -6.00 -13.25
N TRP A 110 6.72 -4.78 -13.07
CA TRP A 110 6.89 -3.66 -13.99
C TRP A 110 7.96 -2.69 -13.46
N TYR A 111 9.05 -2.51 -14.18
CA TYR A 111 10.21 -1.71 -13.75
C TYR A 111 10.91 -1.09 -14.95
N GLY A 112 12.01 -0.35 -14.71
CA GLY A 112 12.64 0.53 -15.72
C GLY A 112 12.95 -0.16 -17.05
N ASN A 113 13.27 -1.46 -17.03
CA ASN A 113 13.64 -2.18 -18.25
C ASN A 113 12.44 -2.62 -19.11
N ASN A 114 11.23 -2.71 -18.55
CA ASN A 114 10.09 -3.32 -19.22
C ASN A 114 8.79 -2.50 -19.17
N SER A 115 8.72 -1.41 -18.41
CA SER A 115 7.48 -0.66 -18.19
C SER A 115 7.10 0.28 -19.33
N GLY A 116 8.04 0.68 -20.20
CA GLY A 116 7.76 1.73 -21.19
C GLY A 116 7.41 3.07 -20.54
N ASP A 117 8.08 3.39 -19.43
CA ASP A 117 8.03 4.67 -18.71
C ASP A 117 6.66 5.05 -18.12
N GLN A 118 5.87 4.05 -17.69
CA GLN A 118 4.59 4.28 -17.01
C GLN A 118 4.17 3.12 -16.11
N ALA A 119 3.24 3.41 -15.19
CA ALA A 119 2.53 2.37 -14.44
C ALA A 119 1.58 1.57 -15.34
N HIS A 120 1.33 0.32 -14.97
CA HIS A 120 0.48 -0.62 -15.70
C HIS A 120 -0.74 -1.02 -14.90
N LYS A 121 -1.72 -1.60 -15.59
CA LYS A 121 -2.90 -2.16 -14.93
C LYS A 121 -2.46 -3.26 -13.96
N VAL A 122 -3.01 -3.24 -12.75
CA VAL A 122 -2.70 -4.22 -11.72
C VAL A 122 -3.04 -5.64 -12.18
N GLY A 123 -2.22 -6.60 -11.77
CA GLY A 123 -2.44 -8.02 -12.04
C GLY A 123 -2.12 -8.45 -13.47
N THR A 124 -1.21 -7.74 -14.14
CA THR A 124 -0.78 -8.07 -15.52
C THR A 124 0.57 -8.78 -15.59
N ARG A 125 1.25 -8.92 -14.45
CA ARG A 125 2.40 -9.79 -14.23
C ARG A 125 2.00 -11.02 -13.40
N LEU A 126 2.89 -11.99 -13.26
CA LEU A 126 2.66 -13.16 -12.43
C LEU A 126 2.65 -12.77 -10.94
N PRO A 127 1.85 -13.46 -10.10
CA PRO A 127 1.84 -13.25 -8.66
C PRO A 127 3.02 -13.95 -7.96
N ASN A 128 3.24 -13.61 -6.69
CA ASN A 128 4.03 -14.43 -5.78
C ASN A 128 3.26 -15.66 -5.27
N ALA A 129 3.89 -16.48 -4.42
CA ALA A 129 3.35 -17.74 -3.90
C ALA A 129 2.01 -17.62 -3.15
N TRP A 130 1.67 -16.42 -2.67
CA TRP A 130 0.40 -16.16 -1.98
C TRP A 130 -0.66 -15.54 -2.89
N GLY A 131 -0.40 -15.47 -4.19
CA GLY A 131 -1.33 -14.91 -5.16
C GLY A 131 -1.38 -13.38 -5.13
N LEU A 132 -0.37 -12.71 -4.55
CA LEU A 132 -0.26 -11.25 -4.51
C LEU A 132 0.48 -10.76 -5.74
N TYR A 133 -0.07 -9.73 -6.37
CA TYR A 133 0.45 -9.15 -7.60
C TYR A 133 1.09 -7.80 -7.31
N ASP A 134 2.02 -7.41 -8.18
CA ASP A 134 2.62 -6.09 -8.19
C ASP A 134 3.22 -5.73 -6.82
N MET A 135 3.69 -6.74 -6.05
CA MET A 135 4.43 -6.51 -4.80
C MET A 135 5.82 -5.92 -5.11
N LEU A 136 6.31 -6.13 -6.34
CA LEU A 136 7.56 -5.60 -6.84
C LEU A 136 7.28 -4.78 -8.09
N GLY A 137 7.80 -3.55 -8.15
CA GLY A 137 7.59 -2.65 -9.26
C GLY A 137 6.17 -2.07 -9.31
N ASN A 138 5.76 -1.66 -10.51
CA ASN A 138 4.57 -0.86 -10.79
C ASN A 138 4.58 0.49 -10.05
N VAL A 139 4.15 0.58 -8.79
CA VAL A 139 4.32 1.80 -7.98
C VAL A 139 4.85 1.49 -6.59
N TRP A 140 5.59 2.44 -6.02
CA TRP A 140 5.95 2.40 -4.60
C TRP A 140 4.69 2.41 -3.75
N GLU A 141 4.72 1.72 -2.61
CA GLU A 141 3.54 1.61 -1.76
C GLU A 141 3.73 2.23 -0.39
N TRP A 142 2.83 3.15 -0.03
CA TRP A 142 2.75 3.68 1.32
C TRP A 142 2.48 2.60 2.36
N THR A 143 3.26 2.62 3.44
CA THR A 143 3.02 1.82 4.66
C THR A 143 2.66 2.74 5.84
N SER A 144 2.21 2.17 6.96
CA SER A 144 1.99 2.92 8.21
C SER A 144 3.22 3.06 9.10
N SER A 145 4.36 2.49 8.70
CA SER A 145 5.61 2.55 9.49
C SER A 145 6.33 3.87 9.27
N PHE A 146 6.87 4.43 10.35
CA PHE A 146 7.74 5.60 10.27
C PHE A 146 9.09 5.20 9.67
N TYR A 147 9.64 6.09 8.82
CA TYR A 147 10.91 5.84 8.16
C TYR A 147 12.11 6.02 9.08
N ASP A 148 12.03 6.99 9.98
CA ASP A 148 13.09 7.41 10.89
C ASP A 148 12.57 7.61 12.33
N ALA A 149 13.48 7.92 13.24
CA ALA A 149 13.17 8.12 14.65
C ALA A 149 12.39 9.41 14.93
N ASP A 150 12.51 10.40 14.04
CA ASP A 150 11.85 11.70 14.15
C ASP A 150 10.37 11.62 13.75
N LYS A 151 10.00 10.57 12.99
CA LYS A 151 8.61 10.22 12.62
C LYS A 151 7.95 11.24 11.69
N ASP A 152 8.76 11.94 10.90
CA ASP A 152 8.30 12.93 9.93
C ASP A 152 8.00 12.32 8.56
N ALA A 153 8.60 11.15 8.26
CA ALA A 153 8.42 10.41 7.02
C ALA A 153 7.86 9.01 7.26
N TYR A 154 7.16 8.49 6.24
CA TYR A 154 6.62 7.13 6.22
C TYR A 154 7.34 6.27 5.20
N VAL A 155 7.47 4.99 5.53
CA VAL A 155 8.13 3.99 4.71
C VAL A 155 7.33 3.72 3.44
N LEU A 156 8.05 3.65 2.32
CA LEU A 156 7.63 3.12 1.02
C LEU A 156 8.33 1.81 0.72
N ARG A 157 7.63 0.91 0.02
CA ARG A 157 8.14 -0.42 -0.36
C ARG A 157 7.84 -0.77 -1.82
N GLY A 158 8.57 -1.75 -2.35
CA GLY A 158 8.26 -2.44 -3.62
C GLY A 158 9.03 -1.99 -4.86
N GLY A 159 9.48 -0.74 -4.95
CA GLY A 159 9.95 -0.20 -6.22
C GLY A 159 8.80 0.30 -7.08
N ALA A 160 9.13 0.92 -8.22
CA ALA A 160 8.16 1.41 -9.18
C ALA A 160 8.64 1.19 -10.63
N TRP A 161 7.75 1.49 -11.57
CA TRP A 161 7.92 1.31 -13.00
C TRP A 161 9.19 1.91 -13.62
N PHE A 162 9.87 2.87 -13.00
CA PHE A 162 11.10 3.49 -13.52
C PHE A 162 12.37 3.02 -12.81
N ASN A 163 12.25 2.18 -11.77
CA ASN A 163 13.40 1.79 -10.98
C ASN A 163 14.19 0.66 -11.64
N ASP A 164 15.50 0.65 -11.41
CA ASP A 164 16.37 -0.47 -11.75
C ASP A 164 15.96 -1.72 -10.97
N PRO A 165 16.16 -2.93 -11.52
CA PRO A 165 15.78 -4.18 -10.86
C PRO A 165 16.39 -4.33 -9.45
N ASP A 166 17.59 -3.79 -9.22
CA ASP A 166 18.28 -3.81 -7.92
C ASP A 166 17.52 -3.04 -6.82
N ILE A 167 16.55 -2.20 -7.20
CA ILE A 167 15.71 -1.43 -6.28
C ILE A 167 14.46 -2.20 -5.85
N LEU A 168 14.02 -3.20 -6.63
CA LEU A 168 12.79 -3.96 -6.42
C LEU A 168 12.96 -5.07 -5.35
N ARG A 169 13.76 -4.85 -4.32
CA ARG A 169 14.02 -5.87 -3.29
C ARG A 169 13.08 -5.72 -2.10
N ALA A 170 12.69 -6.86 -1.55
CA ALA A 170 11.85 -7.00 -0.38
C ALA A 170 12.40 -6.27 0.84
N SER A 171 13.71 -6.01 0.95
CA SER A 171 14.32 -5.26 2.06
C SER A 171 14.50 -3.76 1.78
N LEU A 172 14.29 -3.31 0.54
CA LEU A 172 14.57 -1.93 0.15
C LEU A 172 13.41 -1.02 0.53
N ARG A 173 13.76 0.09 1.19
CA ARG A 173 12.82 1.08 1.74
C ARG A 173 13.23 2.49 1.35
N TYR A 174 12.23 3.33 1.07
CA TYR A 174 12.39 4.78 1.01
C TYR A 174 11.49 5.45 2.05
N GLY A 175 11.76 6.71 2.33
CA GLY A 175 10.96 7.53 3.23
C GLY A 175 10.48 8.79 2.53
N TYR A 176 9.17 9.05 2.54
CA TYR A 176 8.62 10.32 2.10
C TYR A 176 7.73 10.96 3.17
N PHE A 177 7.77 12.29 3.21
CA PHE A 177 6.89 13.08 4.05
C PHE A 177 5.42 12.91 3.62
N PRO A 178 4.47 12.87 4.56
CA PRO A 178 3.07 12.49 4.31
C PRO A 178 2.26 13.51 3.50
N VAL A 179 2.86 14.66 3.17
CA VAL A 179 2.23 15.73 2.37
C VAL A 179 2.56 15.62 0.89
N TYR A 180 3.63 14.90 0.52
CA TYR A 180 4.08 14.79 -0.86
C TYR A 180 3.24 13.80 -1.67
N ARG A 181 3.05 14.14 -2.94
CA ARG A 181 2.33 13.35 -3.94
C ARG A 181 3.30 13.10 -5.09
N TYR A 182 3.47 11.84 -5.45
CA TYR A 182 4.31 11.45 -6.56
C TYR A 182 3.57 10.51 -7.51
N PHE A 183 3.90 10.59 -8.80
CA PHE A 183 3.27 9.81 -9.86
C PHE A 183 3.69 8.33 -9.87
N ASN A 184 4.63 7.97 -9.01
CA ASN A 184 5.16 6.61 -8.86
C ASN A 184 4.85 6.02 -7.48
N VAL A 185 3.96 6.64 -6.71
CA VAL A 185 3.61 6.19 -5.36
C VAL A 185 2.10 5.99 -5.26
N GLY A 186 1.70 4.76 -4.98
CA GLY A 186 0.35 4.35 -4.62
C GLY A 186 0.33 3.68 -3.25
N PHE A 187 -0.56 2.70 -3.07
CA PHE A 187 -0.68 1.95 -1.82
C PHE A 187 -1.54 0.69 -2.00
N ARG A 188 -1.38 -0.27 -1.09
CA ARG A 188 -2.35 -1.36 -0.87
C ARG A 188 -2.92 -1.32 0.54
N VAL A 189 -3.91 -2.16 0.82
CA VAL A 189 -4.69 -2.12 2.07
C VAL A 189 -4.57 -3.42 2.83
N VAL A 190 -4.38 -3.32 4.14
CA VAL A 190 -4.60 -4.41 5.09
C VAL A 190 -5.95 -4.24 5.77
N CYS A 191 -6.72 -5.32 5.92
CA CYS A 191 -7.91 -5.34 6.76
C CYS A 191 -7.83 -6.49 7.76
N VAL A 192 -8.19 -6.23 9.01
CA VAL A 192 -8.31 -7.22 10.09
C VAL A 192 -9.78 -7.38 10.49
N PRO A 193 -10.19 -8.55 11.01
CA PRO A 193 -11.53 -8.74 11.54
C PRO A 193 -11.85 -7.69 12.62
N HIS A 194 -13.05 -7.12 12.58
CA HIS A 194 -13.54 -6.31 13.70
C HIS A 194 -13.94 -7.27 14.84
N ARG A 195 -13.21 -7.26 15.97
CA ARG A 195 -13.54 -8.11 17.12
C ARG A 195 -14.99 -7.86 17.55
N ALA A 196 -15.79 -8.93 17.64
CA ALA A 196 -17.15 -8.86 18.17
C ALA A 196 -17.12 -8.26 19.59
N GLY A 197 -17.87 -7.17 19.82
CA GLY A 197 -17.98 -6.51 21.12
C GLY A 197 -17.39 -5.09 21.21
N LEU A 198 -16.63 -4.62 20.21
CA LEU A 198 -16.25 -3.20 20.14
C LEU A 198 -17.33 -2.40 19.40
N PRO A 199 -17.98 -1.39 20.00
CA PRO A 199 -19.01 -0.61 19.35
C PRO A 199 -18.47 0.08 18.09
N MET A 200 -19.28 0.16 17.05
CA MET A 200 -18.91 0.89 15.83
C MET A 200 -18.68 2.40 16.06
N ALA A 201 -19.17 2.90 17.20
CA ALA A 201 -18.85 4.22 17.73
C ALA A 201 -17.37 4.43 18.05
N ASP A 202 -16.62 3.37 18.44
CA ASP A 202 -15.19 3.47 18.73
C ASP A 202 -14.34 3.50 17.46
N LEU A 203 -14.77 2.81 16.39
CA LEU A 203 -14.19 2.98 15.05
C LEU A 203 -14.34 4.46 14.66
N LEU A 204 -15.54 5.04 14.75
CA LEU A 204 -15.79 6.45 14.44
C LEU A 204 -15.11 7.45 15.40
N ARG A 205 -14.73 7.05 16.63
CA ARG A 205 -13.92 7.90 17.53
C ARG A 205 -12.44 7.89 17.14
N ARG A 206 -11.89 6.74 16.73
CA ARG A 206 -10.52 6.64 16.22
C ARG A 206 -10.34 7.35 14.86
N LEU A 207 -11.39 7.37 14.04
CA LEU A 207 -11.40 8.08 12.75
C LEU A 207 -11.58 9.61 12.88
N ARG A 208 -11.98 10.13 14.05
CA ARG A 208 -12.22 11.57 14.28
C ARG A 208 -10.96 12.42 14.43
N PHE A 209 -9.78 11.81 14.55
CA PHE A 209 -8.50 12.54 14.54
C PHE A 209 -8.08 13.03 13.13
N ALA A 210 -8.83 12.69 12.08
CA ALA A 210 -8.59 13.16 10.71
C ALA A 210 -9.37 14.44 10.32
N ARG A 211 -9.87 15.23 11.28
CA ARG A 211 -10.36 16.60 11.02
C ARG A 211 -9.34 17.61 11.52
N CYS A 212 -8.47 18.08 10.63
CA CYS A 212 -7.76 19.34 10.85
C CYS A 212 -8.75 20.51 10.93
N GLY A 213 -8.67 21.27 12.02
CA GLY A 213 -8.74 22.73 12.04
C GLY A 213 -10.10 23.40 11.81
N GLY A 214 -10.62 24.01 12.87
CA GLY A 214 -11.46 25.21 12.79
C GLY A 214 -12.92 25.02 13.20
N GLY A 215 -13.23 25.38 14.46
CA GLY A 215 -14.61 25.55 14.90
C GLY A 215 -14.82 25.23 16.37
N GLN A 216 -14.66 26.24 17.22
CA GLN A 216 -15.12 26.22 18.62
C GLN A 216 -16.60 25.81 18.68
N LEU A 217 -16.94 24.79 19.45
CA LEU A 217 -18.32 24.51 19.85
C LEU A 217 -18.40 24.55 21.37
N ARG A 218 -19.08 25.59 21.86
CA ARG A 218 -19.49 25.77 23.26
C ARG A 218 -20.62 24.80 23.58
N TRP A 219 -20.57 24.24 24.79
CA TRP A 219 -21.64 23.44 25.36
C TRP A 219 -22.77 24.34 25.88
N ARG A 220 -24.02 23.96 25.62
CA ARG A 220 -25.13 24.08 26.55
C ARG A 220 -25.69 22.68 26.78
#